data_AF-A0A819YA83-F1
#
_entry.id   AF-A0A819YA83-F1
#
_cell.length_a   1.000
_cell.length_b   1.000
_cell.length_c   1.000
_cell.angle_alpha   90.00
_cell.angle_beta   90.00
_cell.angle_gamma   90.00
#
_symmetry.space_group_name_H-M   'P 1'
#
loop_
_entity.id
_entity.type
_entity.pdbx_description
1 polymer ?
#
loop_
_entity_poly.entity_id
_entity_poly.type
_entity_poly.pdbx_seq_one_letter_code
_entity_poly.pdbx_strand_id
1 'polypeptide(L)'
;MYVKVHMPFEMLLSTAEHIRMRLPIEKIEENKNNALEPPNKSCWNRFTTSLKRPFRLDPSLSKQDLDHYTAIYSSNNPNFEHLFATLRGSKELYFTPSERILLTYELLARAHPVDHDKDLPREDMTTPGASGNRVKRPGIGRLITEKAYESYFPLHEPLRDDVRHIDDEKLNDREKLRKHWATMRRCFKFQPLSLIRSYMGEKIAFYFVLTGFYNQMLIPPALVGLIIFIYGVASVFTDTPTSDICGSYGQSTYMCPRC
;
A
#
# COMPACT_ATOMS: atom_id res chain seq x y z
N MET A 1 -18.95 -5.70 25.18
CA MET A 1 -18.69 -7.13 24.88
C MET A 1 -17.90 -7.20 23.59
N TYR A 2 -16.83 -7.99 23.53
CA TYR A 2 -16.05 -8.17 22.30
C TYR A 2 -16.22 -9.60 21.79
N VAL A 3 -16.50 -9.74 20.50
CA VAL A 3 -16.63 -11.04 19.83
C VAL A 3 -15.44 -11.20 18.88
N LYS A 4 -14.66 -12.26 19.09
CA LYS A 4 -13.55 -12.60 18.20
C LYS A 4 -14.07 -13.52 17.10
N VAL A 5 -13.88 -13.11 15.85
CA VAL A 5 -14.23 -13.91 14.68
C VAL A 5 -12.97 -14.61 14.15
N HIS A 6 -13.07 -15.90 13.91
CA HIS A 6 -12.02 -16.70 13.29
C HIS A 6 -12.63 -17.51 12.14
N MET A 7 -11.99 -17.46 10.98
CA MET A 7 -12.41 -18.15 9.77
C MET A 7 -11.52 -19.38 9.54
N PRO A 8 -12.08 -20.60 9.47
CA PRO A 8 -11.28 -21.80 9.26
C PRO A 8 -10.71 -21.84 7.83
N PHE A 9 -9.64 -22.62 7.65
CA PHE A 9 -8.87 -22.66 6.40
C PHE A 9 -9.71 -23.03 5.17
N GLU A 10 -10.59 -24.01 5.29
CA GLU A 10 -11.46 -24.45 4.18
C GLU A 10 -12.42 -23.34 3.72
N MET A 11 -12.97 -22.58 4.67
CA MET A 11 -13.81 -21.42 4.35
C MET A 11 -13.00 -20.32 3.66
N LEU A 12 -11.75 -20.10 4.07
CA LEU A 12 -10.85 -19.13 3.42
C LEU A 12 -10.63 -19.51 1.96
N LEU A 13 -10.34 -20.78 1.67
CA LEU A 13 -10.15 -21.28 0.31
C LEU A 13 -11.42 -21.14 -0.54
N SER A 14 -12.57 -21.55 -0.01
CA SER A 14 -13.85 -21.42 -0.72
C SER A 14 -14.18 -19.97 -1.04
N THR A 15 -13.92 -19.06 -0.09
CA THR A 15 -14.15 -17.62 -0.31
C THR A 15 -13.16 -17.05 -1.32
N ALA A 16 -11.89 -17.47 -1.26
CA ALA A 16 -10.84 -17.09 -2.20
C ALA A 16 -11.17 -17.52 -3.64
N GLU A 17 -11.71 -18.73 -3.82
CA GLU A 17 -12.21 -19.21 -5.12
C GLU A 17 -13.38 -18.36 -5.60
N HIS A 18 -14.35 -18.07 -4.73
CA HIS A 18 -15.51 -17.25 -5.08
C HIS A 18 -15.11 -15.86 -5.59
N ILE A 19 -14.17 -15.19 -4.91
CA ILE A 19 -13.67 -13.87 -5.35
C ILE A 19 -12.61 -13.97 -6.46
N ARG A 20 -12.28 -15.18 -6.93
CA ARG A 20 -11.23 -15.45 -7.91
C ARG A 20 -9.90 -14.81 -7.53
N MET A 21 -9.52 -14.94 -6.26
CA MET A 21 -8.25 -14.45 -5.74
C MET A 21 -7.10 -15.09 -6.52
N ARG A 22 -6.17 -14.23 -6.96
CA ARG A 22 -4.94 -14.68 -7.61
C ARG A 22 -3.90 -14.98 -6.55
N LEU A 23 -3.39 -16.20 -6.56
CA LEU A 23 -2.38 -16.67 -5.63
C LEU A 23 -1.07 -16.97 -6.38
N PRO A 24 0.09 -16.82 -5.72
CA PRO A 24 1.37 -17.11 -6.34
C PRO A 24 1.54 -18.62 -6.54
N ILE A 25 2.09 -19.04 -7.68
CA ILE A 25 2.45 -20.41 -8.03
C ILE A 25 3.98 -20.53 -8.01
N GLU A 26 4.47 -21.68 -7.58
CA GLU A 26 5.88 -22.03 -7.69
C GLU A 26 6.40 -21.84 -9.13
N LYS A 27 7.51 -21.12 -9.29
CA LYS A 27 8.16 -21.02 -10.58
C LYS A 27 8.66 -22.41 -10.95
N ILE A 28 8.30 -22.90 -12.13
CA ILE A 28 9.07 -23.97 -12.77
C ILE A 28 10.48 -23.40 -12.93
N GLU A 29 11.48 -24.07 -12.35
CA GLU A 29 12.87 -23.64 -12.45
C GLU A 29 13.29 -23.64 -13.92
N GLU A 30 13.19 -22.51 -14.59
CA GLU A 30 13.91 -22.31 -15.84
C GLU A 30 15.40 -22.23 -15.51
N ASN A 31 16.14 -23.14 -16.13
CA ASN A 31 17.59 -23.26 -16.01
C ASN A 31 18.23 -21.87 -16.16
N LYS A 32 18.76 -21.30 -15.07
CA LYS A 32 19.32 -19.93 -14.98
C LYS A 32 20.55 -19.68 -15.87
N ASN A 33 20.92 -20.65 -16.70
CA ASN A 33 22.06 -20.59 -17.61
C ASN A 33 21.87 -19.57 -18.75
N ASN A 34 20.68 -19.01 -18.92
CA ASN A 34 20.37 -18.01 -19.94
C ASN A 34 20.09 -16.60 -19.39
N ALA A 35 20.46 -16.32 -18.14
CA ALA A 35 20.37 -14.96 -17.60
C ALA A 35 21.31 -14.03 -18.39
N LEU A 36 20.74 -13.26 -19.31
CA LEU A 36 21.39 -12.20 -20.06
C LEU A 36 22.18 -11.32 -19.08
N GLU A 37 23.50 -11.35 -19.14
CA GLU A 37 24.34 -10.48 -18.31
C GLU A 37 23.91 -9.03 -18.50
N PRO A 38 23.78 -8.23 -17.43
CA PRO A 38 23.40 -6.83 -17.58
C PRO A 38 24.43 -6.12 -18.47
N PRO A 39 23.99 -5.32 -19.46
CA PRO A 39 24.88 -4.72 -20.42
C PRO A 39 25.95 -3.87 -19.73
N ASN A 40 27.16 -3.98 -20.27
CA ASN A 40 28.42 -3.30 -19.94
C ASN A 40 28.30 -2.12 -18.94
N LYS A 41 29.07 -2.19 -17.85
CA LYS A 41 29.07 -1.23 -16.72
C LYS A 41 29.54 0.18 -17.16
N SER A 42 28.65 0.93 -17.80
CA SER A 42 28.87 2.34 -18.16
C SER A 42 29.10 3.21 -16.92
N CYS A 43 29.85 4.30 -17.08
CA CYS A 43 30.12 5.30 -16.03
C CYS A 43 28.82 5.86 -15.42
N TRP A 44 27.76 5.95 -16.24
CA TRP A 44 26.40 6.31 -15.82
C TRP A 44 25.79 5.32 -14.81
N ASN A 45 26.02 4.02 -14.97
CA ASN A 45 25.57 3.02 -14.00
C ASN A 45 26.34 3.14 -12.68
N ARG A 46 27.63 3.54 -12.71
CA ARG A 46 28.41 3.79 -11.48
C ARG A 46 27.94 5.06 -10.76
N PHE A 47 27.65 6.13 -11.51
CA PHE A 47 27.11 7.38 -10.96
C PHE A 47 25.73 7.18 -10.34
N THR A 48 24.79 6.58 -11.09
CA THR A 48 23.42 6.31 -10.60
C THR A 48 23.39 5.32 -9.44
N THR A 49 24.23 4.28 -9.44
CA THR A 49 24.33 3.37 -8.30
C THR A 49 24.94 4.03 -7.08
N SER A 50 25.95 4.90 -7.24
CA SER A 50 26.54 5.66 -6.14
C SER A 50 25.54 6.64 -5.51
N LEU A 51 24.80 7.39 -6.34
CA LEU A 51 23.77 8.33 -5.89
C LEU A 51 22.62 7.63 -5.13
N LYS A 52 22.25 6.41 -5.55
CA LYS A 52 21.17 5.63 -4.93
C LYS A 52 21.59 4.84 -3.69
N ARG A 53 22.90 4.68 -3.39
CA ARG A 53 23.39 3.91 -2.22
C ARG A 53 22.79 4.34 -0.87
N PRO A 54 22.78 5.63 -0.49
CA PRO A 54 22.25 6.02 0.82
C PRO A 54 20.74 5.78 0.95
N PHE A 55 20.02 5.74 -0.18
CA PHE A 55 18.58 5.49 -0.25
C PHE A 55 18.22 4.00 -0.26
N ARG A 56 19.19 3.07 -0.38
CA ARG A 56 18.88 1.63 -0.53
C ARG A 56 18.18 1.05 0.71
N LEU A 57 17.11 0.32 0.44
CA LEU A 57 16.46 -0.57 1.39
C LEU A 57 17.24 -1.89 1.47
N ASP A 58 17.22 -2.53 2.64
CA ASP A 58 17.82 -3.86 2.79
C ASP A 58 17.09 -4.88 1.89
N PRO A 59 17.83 -5.66 1.09
CA PRO A 59 17.24 -6.54 0.09
C PRO A 59 16.41 -7.68 0.71
N SER A 60 16.63 -8.02 1.98
CA SER A 60 15.83 -8.99 2.74
C SER A 60 14.36 -8.57 2.87
N LEU A 61 14.07 -7.27 3.01
CA LEU A 61 12.69 -6.76 3.06
C LEU A 61 12.01 -6.74 1.70
N SER A 62 12.80 -6.65 0.63
CA SER A 62 12.30 -6.64 -0.75
C SER A 62 12.09 -8.05 -1.32
N LYS A 63 12.72 -9.09 -0.74
CA LYS A 63 12.77 -10.46 -1.28
C LYS A 63 11.45 -11.23 -1.25
N GLN A 64 10.41 -10.72 -0.59
CA GLN A 64 9.14 -11.45 -0.43
C GLN A 64 8.30 -11.52 -1.71
N ASP A 65 8.56 -10.64 -2.68
CA ASP A 65 7.86 -10.58 -3.98
C ASP A 65 8.80 -10.95 -5.15
N LEU A 66 9.49 -12.10 -5.07
CA LEU A 66 10.07 -12.72 -6.28
C LEU A 66 8.93 -12.99 -7.29
N ASP A 67 9.18 -12.87 -8.60
CA ASP A 67 8.14 -12.80 -9.67
C ASP A 67 7.30 -14.09 -9.85
N HIS A 68 6.58 -14.53 -8.84
CA HIS A 68 5.76 -15.73 -8.95
C HIS A 68 4.68 -15.51 -10.00
N TYR A 69 4.50 -16.48 -10.89
CA TYR A 69 3.33 -16.51 -11.75
C TYR A 69 2.11 -16.64 -10.85
N THR A 70 1.08 -15.84 -11.07
CA THR A 70 -0.14 -15.93 -10.29
C THR A 70 -1.23 -16.62 -11.09
N ALA A 71 -2.00 -17.52 -10.48
CA ALA A 71 -3.23 -18.01 -11.08
C ALA A 71 -4.41 -17.87 -10.12
N ILE A 72 -5.60 -17.96 -10.69
CA ILE A 72 -6.85 -18.01 -9.94
C ILE A 72 -6.90 -19.35 -9.22
N TYR A 73 -7.11 -19.32 -7.91
CA TYR A 73 -7.33 -20.53 -7.14
C TYR A 73 -8.63 -21.22 -7.57
N SER A 74 -8.60 -22.55 -7.77
CA SER A 74 -9.79 -23.37 -7.95
C SER A 74 -9.70 -24.67 -7.18
N SER A 75 -10.76 -25.00 -6.45
CA SER A 75 -10.87 -26.23 -5.65
C SER A 75 -11.05 -27.47 -6.51
N ASN A 76 -11.49 -27.33 -7.77
CA ASN A 76 -11.82 -28.46 -8.63
C ASN A 76 -10.59 -29.16 -9.23
N ASN A 77 -9.41 -28.55 -9.15
CA ASN A 77 -8.19 -29.14 -9.67
C ASN A 77 -7.23 -29.53 -8.53
N PRO A 78 -7.17 -30.81 -8.12
CA PRO A 78 -6.27 -31.27 -7.05
C PRO A 78 -4.78 -31.09 -7.39
N ASN A 79 -4.46 -30.97 -8.68
CA ASN A 79 -3.12 -30.64 -9.16
C ASN A 79 -2.69 -29.19 -8.83
N PHE A 80 -3.58 -28.32 -8.36
CA PHE A 80 -3.21 -26.96 -7.98
C PHE A 80 -2.93 -26.82 -6.48
N GLU A 81 -3.51 -27.66 -5.63
CA GLU A 81 -3.36 -27.54 -4.17
C GLU A 81 -1.89 -27.64 -3.73
N HIS A 82 -1.14 -28.59 -4.30
CA HIS A 82 0.29 -28.77 -4.00
C HIS A 82 1.16 -27.62 -4.53
N LEU A 83 0.81 -27.03 -5.69
CA LEU A 83 1.55 -25.92 -6.30
C LEU A 83 1.49 -24.63 -5.45
N PHE A 84 0.40 -24.45 -4.72
CA PHE A 84 0.24 -23.31 -3.82
C PHE A 84 0.75 -23.59 -2.40
N ALA A 85 0.67 -24.85 -1.93
CA ALA A 85 1.06 -25.24 -0.57
C ALA A 85 2.58 -25.14 -0.32
N THR A 86 3.41 -25.41 -1.33
CA THR A 86 4.88 -25.45 -1.20
C THR A 86 5.49 -24.07 -0.92
N LEU A 87 4.89 -22.98 -1.43
CA LEU A 87 5.49 -21.64 -1.37
C LEU A 87 5.59 -21.02 0.02
N ARG A 88 4.73 -21.42 0.97
CA ARG A 88 4.74 -20.86 2.34
C ARG A 88 4.88 -21.91 3.44
N GLY A 89 5.16 -23.16 3.08
CA GLY A 89 5.52 -24.26 3.99
C GLY A 89 4.38 -24.81 4.87
N SER A 90 3.49 -23.97 5.39
CA SER A 90 2.40 -24.37 6.31
C SER A 90 1.04 -23.77 5.95
N LYS A 91 -0.05 -24.47 6.31
CA LYS A 91 -1.44 -23.98 6.13
C LYS A 91 -1.69 -22.64 6.82
N GLU A 92 -0.96 -22.35 7.89
CA GLU A 92 -1.07 -21.10 8.66
C GLU A 92 -0.41 -19.91 7.97
N LEU A 93 0.63 -20.13 7.17
CA LEU A 93 1.31 -19.05 6.48
C LEU A 93 0.72 -18.80 5.08
N TYR A 94 -0.07 -19.73 4.54
CA TYR A 94 -0.62 -19.69 3.17
C TYR A 94 -1.23 -18.34 2.75
N PHE A 95 -2.10 -17.78 3.60
CA PHE A 95 -2.68 -16.45 3.42
C PHE A 95 -2.00 -15.45 4.36
N THR A 96 -1.65 -14.26 3.83
CA THR A 96 -1.13 -13.17 4.66
C THR A 96 -2.21 -12.71 5.64
N PRO A 97 -1.85 -12.08 6.77
CA PRO A 97 -2.83 -11.52 7.69
C PRO A 97 -3.84 -10.60 6.98
N SER A 98 -3.38 -9.77 6.03
CA SER A 98 -4.23 -8.90 5.23
C SER A 98 -5.21 -9.66 4.33
N GLU A 99 -4.76 -10.71 3.67
CA GLU A 99 -5.61 -11.58 2.83
C GLU A 99 -6.67 -12.27 3.68
N ARG A 100 -6.31 -12.78 4.87
CA ARG A 100 -7.27 -13.40 5.80
C ARG A 100 -8.33 -12.42 6.27
N ILE A 101 -7.91 -11.20 6.62
CA ILE A 101 -8.83 -10.11 7.00
C ILE A 101 -9.78 -9.79 5.85
N LEU A 102 -9.26 -9.68 4.63
CA LEU A 102 -10.07 -9.41 3.43
C LEU A 102 -11.10 -10.51 3.19
N LEU A 103 -10.69 -11.78 3.22
CA LEU A 103 -11.59 -12.93 3.00
C LEU A 103 -12.66 -13.01 4.09
N THR A 104 -12.28 -12.78 5.34
CA THR A 104 -13.22 -12.75 6.47
C THR A 104 -14.22 -11.61 6.32
N TYR A 105 -13.75 -10.42 5.96
CA TYR A 105 -14.61 -9.27 5.71
C TYR A 105 -15.58 -9.54 4.56
N GLU A 106 -15.12 -10.16 3.47
CA GLU A 106 -15.96 -10.46 2.32
C GLU A 106 -17.09 -11.43 2.67
N LEU A 107 -16.79 -12.44 3.50
CA LEU A 107 -17.82 -13.34 4.02
C LEU A 107 -18.84 -12.58 4.88
N LEU A 108 -18.36 -11.75 5.83
CA LEU A 108 -19.22 -10.96 6.71
C LEU A 108 -20.05 -9.91 5.96
N ALA A 109 -19.53 -9.36 4.87
CA ALA A 109 -20.22 -8.40 4.02
C ALA A 109 -21.32 -9.06 3.17
N ARG A 110 -21.21 -10.35 2.89
CA ARG A 110 -22.19 -11.13 2.13
C ARG A 110 -23.17 -11.91 3.00
N ALA A 111 -22.86 -12.11 4.28
CA ALA A 111 -23.70 -12.87 5.20
C ALA A 111 -25.13 -12.31 5.24
N HIS A 112 -26.09 -13.14 4.84
CA HIS A 112 -27.50 -12.82 4.98
C HIS A 112 -27.95 -13.13 6.41
N PRO A 113 -28.74 -12.25 7.05
CA PRO A 113 -29.43 -12.61 8.28
C PRO A 113 -30.34 -13.81 7.99
N VAL A 114 -30.39 -14.76 8.91
CA VAL A 114 -31.33 -15.87 8.85
C VAL A 114 -32.72 -15.27 9.11
N ASP A 115 -33.48 -15.03 8.05
CA ASP A 115 -34.86 -14.61 8.16
C ASP A 115 -35.67 -15.77 8.76
N HIS A 116 -36.15 -15.59 9.99
CA HIS A 116 -37.05 -16.55 10.64
C HIS A 116 -38.48 -16.47 10.09
N ASP A 117 -38.82 -15.41 9.36
CA ASP A 117 -40.08 -15.28 8.61
C ASP A 117 -39.91 -15.83 7.19
N LYS A 118 -40.42 -17.04 6.95
CA LYS A 118 -40.42 -17.69 5.63
C LYS A 118 -41.43 -17.09 4.64
N ASP A 119 -42.17 -16.04 5.04
CA ASP A 119 -43.34 -15.56 4.31
C ASP A 119 -43.14 -14.20 3.60
N LEU A 120 -41.94 -13.62 3.64
CA LEU A 120 -41.64 -12.39 2.90
C LEU A 120 -41.06 -12.73 1.51
N PRO A 121 -41.72 -12.32 0.41
CA PRO A 121 -41.25 -12.57 -0.94
C PRO A 121 -39.85 -11.98 -1.13
N ARG A 122 -38.98 -12.74 -1.81
CA ARG A 122 -37.68 -12.31 -2.29
C ARG A 122 -37.88 -11.16 -3.28
N GLU A 123 -37.78 -9.91 -2.81
CA GLU A 123 -37.86 -8.73 -3.68
C GLU A 123 -36.65 -8.74 -4.64
N ASP A 124 -36.98 -8.95 -5.91
CA ASP A 124 -36.11 -8.95 -7.05
C ASP A 124 -35.69 -7.53 -7.43
N MET A 125 -34.41 -7.41 -7.74
CA MET A 125 -33.67 -6.18 -8.00
C MET A 125 -33.99 -5.61 -9.38
N THR A 126 -35.26 -5.26 -9.67
CA THR A 126 -35.61 -4.73 -11.01
C THR A 126 -36.85 -3.83 -11.03
N THR A 127 -36.92 -2.78 -10.20
CA THR A 127 -37.79 -1.62 -10.55
C THR A 127 -37.26 -0.30 -9.96
N PRO A 128 -36.93 0.71 -10.80
CA PRO A 128 -36.59 2.05 -10.34
C PRO A 128 -37.87 2.89 -10.30
N GLY A 129 -38.50 3.01 -9.13
CA GLY A 129 -39.57 4.00 -8.94
C GLY A 129 -40.72 3.53 -8.07
N ALA A 130 -40.50 3.34 -6.77
CA ALA A 130 -41.54 3.48 -5.77
C ALA A 130 -40.91 3.66 -4.38
N SER A 131 -41.28 4.76 -3.73
CA SER A 131 -41.04 5.03 -2.32
C SER A 131 -41.65 3.92 -1.44
N GLY A 132 -40.87 3.25 -0.60
CA GLY A 132 -41.44 2.36 0.43
C GLY A 132 -40.52 1.28 1.01
N ASN A 133 -40.03 0.34 0.19
CA ASN A 133 -39.29 -0.82 0.70
C ASN A 133 -37.78 -0.67 0.49
N ARG A 134 -37.07 -0.41 1.60
CA ARG A 134 -35.61 -0.46 1.63
C ARG A 134 -35.21 -1.92 1.41
N VAL A 135 -34.81 -2.27 0.20
CA VAL A 135 -34.09 -3.53 -0.07
C VAL A 135 -32.96 -3.61 0.95
N LYS A 136 -33.13 -4.46 1.95
CA LYS A 136 -32.24 -4.57 3.10
C LYS A 136 -30.92 -5.15 2.60
N ARG A 137 -29.91 -4.29 2.37
CA ARG A 137 -28.58 -4.74 1.97
C ARG A 137 -28.04 -5.74 3.02
N PRO A 138 -27.65 -6.96 2.64
CA PRO A 138 -27.12 -7.95 3.58
C PRO A 138 -25.75 -7.54 4.12
N GLY A 139 -25.28 -8.26 5.14
CA GLY A 139 -23.93 -8.15 5.67
C GLY A 139 -23.75 -7.25 6.90
N ILE A 140 -22.51 -7.25 7.40
CA ILE A 140 -22.11 -6.56 8.64
C ILE A 140 -22.36 -5.06 8.60
N GLY A 141 -22.24 -4.41 7.43
CA GLY A 141 -22.47 -2.97 7.29
C GLY A 141 -23.90 -2.54 7.68
N ARG A 142 -24.90 -3.40 7.43
CA ARG A 142 -26.27 -3.17 7.87
C ARG A 142 -26.40 -3.26 9.39
N LEU A 143 -25.81 -4.28 10.01
CA LEU A 143 -25.90 -4.48 11.46
C LEU A 143 -25.25 -3.34 12.24
N ILE A 144 -24.20 -2.72 11.68
CA ILE A 144 -23.60 -1.50 12.22
C ILE A 144 -24.54 -0.29 12.07
N THR A 145 -25.17 -0.15 10.90
CA THR A 145 -26.11 0.96 10.62
C THR A 145 -27.36 0.87 11.51
N GLU A 146 -27.85 -0.34 11.76
CA GLU A 146 -28.97 -0.63 12.66
C GLU A 146 -28.57 -0.60 14.14
N LYS A 147 -27.30 -0.32 14.45
CA LYS A 147 -26.74 -0.28 15.81
C LYS A 147 -26.86 -1.59 16.60
N ALA A 148 -26.98 -2.72 15.89
CA ALA A 148 -26.85 -4.04 16.51
C ALA A 148 -25.39 -4.31 16.92
N TYR A 149 -24.43 -3.78 16.15
CA TYR A 149 -23.02 -3.72 16.51
C TYR A 149 -22.54 -2.27 16.53
N GLU A 150 -21.59 -1.96 17.42
CA GLU A 150 -20.99 -0.62 17.51
C GLU A 150 -19.90 -0.42 16.45
N SER A 151 -18.98 -1.38 16.31
CA SER A 151 -17.88 -1.32 15.35
C SER A 151 -17.38 -2.72 15.00
N TYR A 152 -16.69 -2.82 13.87
CA TYR A 152 -15.89 -3.98 13.49
C TYR A 152 -14.52 -3.49 13.02
N PHE A 153 -13.46 -4.19 13.41
CA PHE A 153 -12.10 -3.81 13.04
C PHE A 153 -11.20 -5.05 13.04
N PRO A 154 -10.19 -5.10 12.14
CA PRO A 154 -9.16 -6.12 12.19
C PRO A 154 -8.23 -5.91 13.40
N LEU A 155 -7.67 -7.00 13.90
CA LEU A 155 -6.65 -6.93 14.95
C LEU A 155 -5.26 -6.83 14.34
N HIS A 156 -4.46 -5.93 14.90
CA HIS A 156 -3.04 -5.82 14.56
C HIS A 156 -2.20 -6.72 15.46
N GLU A 157 -1.07 -7.18 14.92
CA GLU A 157 -0.03 -7.87 15.69
C GLU A 157 0.49 -7.00 16.84
N PRO A 158 0.88 -7.63 17.98
CA PRO A 158 1.44 -6.91 19.11
C PRO A 158 2.75 -6.23 18.72
N LEU A 159 3.00 -5.09 19.36
CA LEU A 159 4.17 -4.25 19.11
C LEU A 159 5.01 -4.18 20.40
N ARG A 160 6.24 -4.68 20.38
CA ARG A 160 7.20 -4.51 21.50
C ARG A 160 7.69 -3.07 21.55
N ASP A 161 8.12 -2.56 22.69
CA ASP A 161 8.63 -1.18 22.77
C ASP A 161 9.99 -1.03 22.07
N ASP A 162 10.93 -1.95 22.29
CA ASP A 162 12.23 -1.95 21.63
C ASP A 162 12.37 -3.12 20.63
N VAL A 163 12.63 -2.78 19.37
CA VAL A 163 12.88 -3.73 18.27
C VAL A 163 14.22 -3.49 17.58
N ARG A 164 15.03 -2.56 18.09
CA ARG A 164 16.25 -2.10 17.39
C ARG A 164 17.30 -3.20 17.28
N HIS A 165 17.44 -4.01 18.34
CA HIS A 165 18.46 -5.05 18.47
C HIS A 165 17.96 -6.45 18.09
N ILE A 166 16.69 -6.58 17.70
CA ILE A 166 16.10 -7.88 17.38
C ILE A 166 16.33 -8.19 15.91
N ASP A 167 16.73 -9.42 15.61
CA ASP A 167 16.90 -9.93 14.26
C ASP A 167 15.59 -9.86 13.47
N ASP A 168 15.66 -9.48 12.19
CA ASP A 168 14.47 -9.29 11.37
C ASP A 168 13.63 -10.57 11.21
N GLU A 169 14.24 -11.76 11.33
CA GLU A 169 13.55 -13.06 11.27
C GLU A 169 12.63 -13.31 12.47
N LYS A 170 12.92 -12.70 13.63
CA LYS A 170 12.15 -12.84 14.87
C LYS A 170 11.12 -11.74 15.08
N LEU A 171 11.05 -10.79 14.13
CA LEU A 171 10.14 -9.66 14.18
C LEU A 171 8.84 -9.98 13.44
N ASN A 172 7.74 -9.53 14.03
CA ASN A 172 6.44 -9.50 13.36
C ASN A 172 6.47 -8.51 12.19
N ASP A 173 5.59 -8.66 11.21
CA ASP A 173 5.60 -7.79 10.01
C ASP A 173 5.31 -6.33 10.39
N ARG A 174 4.45 -6.10 11.38
CA ARG A 174 4.24 -4.77 11.98
C ARG A 174 5.52 -4.17 12.55
N GLU A 175 6.32 -4.98 13.25
CA GLU A 175 7.55 -4.54 13.90
C GLU A 175 8.64 -4.24 12.87
N LYS A 176 8.74 -5.06 11.82
CA LYS A 176 9.62 -4.81 10.66
C LYS A 176 9.28 -3.46 10.00
N LEU A 177 7.99 -3.19 9.77
CA LEU A 177 7.54 -1.91 9.21
C LEU A 177 7.94 -0.72 10.08
N ARG A 178 7.79 -0.84 11.41
CA ARG A 178 8.22 0.22 12.33
C ARG A 178 9.73 0.46 12.27
N LYS A 179 10.52 -0.62 12.30
CA LYS A 179 12.00 -0.58 12.32
C LYS A 179 12.58 0.00 11.03
N HIS A 180 12.01 -0.34 9.88
CA HIS A 180 12.60 -0.05 8.57
C HIS A 180 11.93 1.09 7.80
N TRP A 181 10.69 1.45 8.12
CA TRP A 181 9.94 2.46 7.37
C TRP A 181 9.35 3.57 8.24
N ALA A 182 8.52 3.25 9.24
CA ALA A 182 7.80 4.24 10.05
C ALA A 182 8.67 4.89 11.16
N THR A 183 9.93 5.19 10.85
CA THR A 183 10.87 5.88 11.75
C THR A 183 11.44 7.10 11.01
N MET A 184 11.47 8.27 11.66
CA MET A 184 11.95 9.51 11.04
C MET A 184 13.37 9.40 10.46
N ARG A 185 14.26 8.61 11.08
CA ARG A 185 15.62 8.35 10.58
C ARG A 185 15.67 7.61 9.23
N ARG A 186 14.56 7.02 8.79
CA ARG A 186 14.44 6.23 7.55
C ARG A 186 13.66 6.97 6.45
N CYS A 187 13.29 8.24 6.63
CA CYS A 187 12.56 9.01 5.61
C CYS A 187 13.34 9.17 4.30
N PHE A 188 14.68 9.12 4.36
CA PHE A 188 15.57 9.14 3.20
C PHE A 188 15.84 7.75 2.61
N LYS A 189 15.15 6.68 3.03
CA LYS A 189 15.28 5.36 2.40
C LYS A 189 14.12 5.10 1.44
N PHE A 190 14.35 4.22 0.46
CA PHE A 190 13.26 3.66 -0.35
C PHE A 190 12.27 2.90 0.55
N GLN A 191 10.99 2.97 0.16
CA GLN A 191 9.90 2.37 0.92
C GLN A 191 9.86 0.84 0.70
N PRO A 192 9.65 0.02 1.75
CA PRO A 192 9.47 -1.44 1.63
C PRO A 192 8.06 -1.77 1.12
N LEU A 193 7.80 -1.53 -0.16
CA LEU A 193 6.47 -1.64 -0.76
C LEU A 193 5.86 -3.05 -0.66
N SER A 194 6.67 -4.09 -0.82
CA SER A 194 6.26 -5.50 -0.66
C SER A 194 5.70 -5.77 0.73
N LEU A 195 6.42 -5.33 1.77
CA LEU A 195 6.02 -5.49 3.16
C LEU A 195 4.79 -4.64 3.52
N ILE A 196 4.68 -3.44 2.95
CA ILE A 196 3.48 -2.60 3.11
C ILE A 196 2.27 -3.30 2.46
N ARG A 197 2.45 -3.90 1.28
CA ARG A 197 1.41 -4.64 0.56
C ARG A 197 0.94 -5.87 1.32
N SER A 198 1.86 -6.68 1.85
CA SER A 198 1.51 -7.88 2.60
C SER A 198 0.80 -7.56 3.93
N TYR A 199 1.11 -6.43 4.57
CA TYR A 199 0.58 -6.05 5.89
C TYR A 199 -0.65 -5.12 5.87
N MET A 200 -0.72 -4.17 4.93
CA MET A 200 -1.82 -3.19 4.81
C MET A 200 -2.75 -3.48 3.63
N GLY A 201 -2.39 -4.43 2.76
CA GLY A 201 -3.11 -4.73 1.54
C GLY A 201 -2.75 -3.83 0.37
N GLU A 202 -3.28 -4.19 -0.80
CA GLU A 202 -2.88 -3.60 -2.09
C GLU A 202 -3.33 -2.15 -2.24
N LYS A 203 -4.52 -1.79 -1.74
CA LYS A 203 -5.06 -0.42 -1.85
C LYS A 203 -4.16 0.60 -1.15
N ILE A 204 -3.69 0.28 0.06
CA ILE A 204 -2.82 1.16 0.86
C ILE A 204 -1.40 1.15 0.27
N ALA A 205 -0.90 0.00 -0.16
CA ALA A 205 0.39 -0.07 -0.84
C ALA A 205 0.42 0.80 -2.11
N PHE A 206 -0.62 0.76 -2.93
CA PHE A 206 -0.73 1.58 -4.13
C PHE A 206 -0.67 3.09 -3.83
N TYR A 207 -1.34 3.53 -2.75
CA TYR A 207 -1.24 4.92 -2.28
C TYR A 207 0.22 5.33 -1.99
N PHE A 208 0.98 4.47 -1.32
CA PHE A 208 2.38 4.73 -1.01
C PHE A 208 3.30 4.67 -2.24
N VAL A 209 3.03 3.76 -3.18
CA VAL A 209 3.71 3.73 -4.49
C VAL A 209 3.53 5.07 -5.20
N LEU A 210 2.29 5.54 -5.31
CA LEU A 210 1.98 6.80 -6.00
C LEU A 210 2.63 8.00 -5.30
N THR A 211 2.58 8.04 -3.97
CA THR A 211 3.20 9.09 -3.16
C THR A 211 4.72 9.11 -3.34
N GLY A 212 5.36 7.94 -3.32
CA GLY A 212 6.80 7.81 -3.58
C GLY A 212 7.17 8.26 -5.00
N PHE A 213 6.39 7.85 -6.00
CA PHE A 213 6.58 8.27 -7.39
C PHE A 213 6.44 9.78 -7.57
N TYR A 214 5.37 10.37 -7.01
CA TYR A 214 5.14 11.81 -7.05
C TYR A 214 6.30 12.59 -6.42
N ASN A 215 6.71 12.24 -5.20
CA ASN A 215 7.83 12.90 -4.54
C ASN A 215 9.14 12.78 -5.32
N GLN A 216 9.38 11.66 -6.02
CA GLN A 216 10.55 11.52 -6.90
C GLN A 216 10.47 12.43 -8.13
N MET A 217 9.27 12.60 -8.72
CA MET A 217 9.06 13.51 -9.85
C MET A 217 9.18 15.00 -9.46
N LEU A 218 9.01 15.34 -8.18
CA LEU A 218 9.19 16.72 -7.69
C LEU A 218 10.65 17.12 -7.53
N ILE A 219 11.59 16.16 -7.45
CA ILE A 219 13.01 16.46 -7.23
C ILE A 219 13.59 17.31 -8.37
N PRO A 220 13.42 16.99 -9.67
CA PRO A 220 13.98 17.82 -10.75
C PRO A 220 13.40 19.24 -10.81
N PRO A 221 12.06 19.46 -10.76
CA PRO A 221 11.49 20.81 -10.69
C PRO A 221 11.96 21.61 -9.46
N ALA A 222 12.09 20.97 -8.30
CA ALA A 222 12.59 21.63 -7.09
C ALA A 222 14.05 22.08 -7.25
N LEU A 223 14.90 21.26 -7.88
CA LEU A 223 16.29 21.63 -8.17
C LEU A 223 16.38 22.80 -9.16
N VAL A 224 15.58 22.78 -10.23
CA VAL A 224 15.54 23.89 -11.20
C VAL A 224 15.02 25.17 -10.54
N GLY A 225 13.95 25.07 -9.76
CA GLY A 225 13.40 26.20 -9.00
C GLY A 225 14.40 26.79 -8.02
N LEU A 226 15.18 25.95 -7.33
CA LEU A 226 16.23 26.39 -6.41
C LEU A 226 17.36 27.12 -7.15
N ILE A 227 17.79 26.62 -8.32
CA ILE A 227 18.82 27.28 -9.13
C ILE A 227 18.36 28.67 -9.60
N ILE A 228 17.13 28.77 -10.11
CA ILE A 228 16.55 30.05 -10.55
C ILE A 228 16.42 31.01 -9.37
N PHE A 229 15.98 30.51 -8.22
CA PHE A 229 15.88 31.30 -6.99
C PHE A 229 17.24 31.87 -6.55
N ILE A 230 18.29 31.03 -6.51
CA ILE A 230 19.65 31.48 -6.16
C ILE A 230 20.16 32.51 -7.17
N TYR A 231 19.92 32.31 -8.46
CA TYR A 231 20.27 33.28 -9.49
C TYR A 231 19.57 34.63 -9.26
N GLY A 232 18.26 34.61 -8.99
CA GLY A 232 17.49 35.80 -8.67
C GLY A 232 18.03 36.55 -7.45
N VAL A 233 18.33 35.83 -6.35
CA VAL A 233 18.92 36.44 -5.14
C VAL A 233 20.29 37.06 -5.44
N ALA A 234 21.12 36.40 -6.25
CA ALA A 234 22.43 36.93 -6.62
C ALA A 234 22.31 38.20 -7.50
N SER A 235 21.31 38.27 -8.38
CA SER A 235 21.12 39.38 -9.31
C SER A 235 20.41 40.60 -8.71
N VAL A 236 19.81 40.49 -7.51
CA VAL A 236 19.09 41.60 -6.84
C VAL A 236 19.98 42.82 -6.64
N PHE A 237 21.25 42.63 -6.28
CA PHE A 237 22.17 43.74 -6.00
C PHE A 237 22.68 44.46 -7.26
N THR A 238 22.49 43.87 -8.43
CA THR A 238 22.91 44.42 -9.74
C THR A 238 21.74 44.92 -10.57
N ASP A 239 20.52 44.81 -10.05
CA ASP A 239 19.30 45.15 -10.78
C ASP A 239 19.07 46.68 -10.76
N THR A 240 19.20 47.31 -11.92
CA THR A 240 19.05 48.76 -12.11
C THR A 240 17.72 49.31 -11.56
N PRO A 241 16.53 48.77 -11.89
CA PRO A 241 15.28 49.31 -11.37
C PRO A 241 15.17 49.18 -9.85
N THR A 242 15.68 48.09 -9.25
CA THR A 242 15.75 47.96 -7.79
C THR A 242 16.70 49.00 -7.19
N SER A 243 17.85 49.24 -7.81
CA SER A 243 18.81 50.27 -7.40
C SER A 243 18.24 51.69 -7.54
N ASP A 244 17.44 51.96 -8.57
CA ASP A 244 16.83 53.28 -8.80
C ASP A 244 15.74 53.59 -7.77
N ILE A 245 14.93 52.59 -7.40
CA ILE A 245 13.87 52.72 -6.40
C ILE A 245 14.45 52.81 -4.98
N CYS A 246 15.44 51.98 -4.64
CA CYS A 246 16.04 51.97 -3.30
C CYS A 246 17.13 53.04 -3.12
N GLY A 247 17.66 53.59 -4.22
CA GLY A 247 18.70 54.59 -4.24
C GLY A 247 18.19 56.02 -4.03
N SER A 248 19.08 56.98 -4.28
CA SER A 248 18.79 58.41 -4.07
C SER A 248 17.59 58.92 -4.88
N TYR A 249 17.35 58.35 -6.07
CA TYR A 249 16.25 58.76 -6.94
C TYR A 249 14.88 58.43 -6.31
N GLY A 250 14.67 57.20 -5.83
CA GLY A 250 13.43 56.82 -5.16
C GLY A 250 13.16 57.58 -3.85
N GLN A 251 14.21 57.93 -3.09
CA GLN A 251 14.06 58.76 -1.88
C GLN A 251 13.61 60.20 -2.19
N SER A 252 14.00 60.73 -3.35
CA SER A 252 13.66 62.10 -3.78
C SER A 252 12.35 62.21 -4.57
N THR A 253 11.71 61.08 -4.88
CA THR A 253 10.51 61.03 -5.72
C THR A 253 9.24 61.04 -4.85
N TYR A 254 8.47 62.12 -4.91
CA TYR A 254 7.18 62.22 -4.22
C TYR A 254 6.10 61.45 -4.97
N MET A 255 5.46 60.52 -4.28
CA MET A 255 4.28 59.80 -4.78
C MET A 255 3.01 60.53 -4.35
N CYS A 256 1.99 60.54 -5.21
CA CYS A 256 0.66 60.99 -4.81
C CYS A 256 0.15 60.11 -3.65
N PRO A 257 -0.54 60.69 -2.65
CA PRO A 257 -1.23 59.88 -1.66
C PRO A 257 -2.22 58.96 -2.38
N ARG A 258 -2.37 57.74 -1.86
CA ARG A 258 -3.26 56.75 -2.49
C ARG A 258 -4.74 57.15 -2.44
N CYS A 259 -5.09 58.11 -1.58
CA CYS A 259 -6.38 58.79 -1.48
C CYS A 259 -6.15 60.27 -1.18
#